data_AF-A0A137RI95-F1
#
_entry.id   AF-A0A137RI95-F1
#
_cell.length_a   1.000
_cell.length_b   1.000
_cell.length_c   1.000
_cell.angle_alpha   90.00
_cell.angle_beta   90.00
_cell.angle_gamma   90.00
#
_symmetry.space_group_name_H-M   'P 1'
#
loop_
_entity.id
_entity.type
_entity.pdbx_description
1 polymer ?
#
loop_
_entity_poly.entity_id
_entity_poly.type
_entity_poly.pdbx_seq_one_letter_code
_entity_poly.pdbx_strand_id
1 'polypeptide(L)'
;MRDILIATNWKVASYIDSGVDETGDYNGYTVDFKVNDQVTATNGSNTNNGSWLVNGSGNELTLNFTGVPFNEFNDDWDIVSVLPTRIELRDVSGGGGGTDILIFEKI
;
A
#
# COMPACT_ATOMS: atom_id res chain seq x y z
N MET A 1 1.91 8.42 12.38
CA MET A 1 1.71 7.69 11.11
C MET A 1 2.99 7.01 10.63
N ARG A 2 4.03 7.77 10.26
CA ARG A 2 5.30 7.19 9.76
C ARG A 2 5.89 6.10 10.67
N ASP A 3 5.91 6.35 11.98
CA ASP A 3 6.42 5.37 12.96
C ASP A 3 5.63 4.06 13.00
N ILE A 4 4.35 4.06 12.59
CA ILE A 4 3.52 2.85 12.54
C ILE A 4 3.98 1.98 11.37
N LEU A 5 4.24 2.61 10.21
CA LEU A 5 4.68 1.97 8.96
C LEU A 5 6.08 1.36 9.07
N ILE A 6 7.05 2.11 9.63
CA ILE A 6 8.48 1.72 9.63
C ILE A 6 8.82 0.63 10.67
N ALA A 7 7.89 0.32 11.59
CA ALA A 7 8.18 -0.53 12.73
C ALA A 7 8.23 -2.04 12.41
N THR A 8 7.60 -2.51 11.33
CA THR A 8 7.50 -3.95 11.00
C THR A 8 7.29 -4.21 9.51
N ASN A 9 7.41 -5.47 9.14
CA ASN A 9 6.94 -5.98 7.86
C ASN A 9 5.40 -6.03 7.80
N TRP A 10 4.87 -5.89 6.59
CA TRP A 10 3.45 -5.89 6.28
C TRP A 10 3.14 -6.92 5.19
N LYS A 11 1.88 -7.33 5.10
CA LYS A 11 1.29 -8.05 3.97
C LYS A 11 0.15 -7.24 3.38
N VAL A 12 -0.16 -7.45 2.10
CA VAL A 12 -1.43 -7.00 1.51
C VAL A 12 -2.53 -7.92 2.06
N ALA A 13 -3.42 -7.36 2.87
CA ALA A 13 -4.54 -8.08 3.45
C ALA A 13 -5.80 -8.04 2.57
N SER A 14 -5.95 -6.98 1.78
CA SER A 14 -7.01 -6.85 0.78
C SER A 14 -6.55 -5.86 -0.29
N TYR A 15 -6.87 -6.15 -1.55
CA TYR A 15 -6.86 -5.19 -2.63
C TYR A 15 -8.11 -5.38 -3.50
N ILE A 16 -8.96 -4.35 -3.52
CA ILE A 16 -10.16 -4.29 -4.35
C ILE A 16 -9.95 -3.17 -5.37
N ASP A 17 -9.84 -3.51 -6.65
CA ASP A 17 -9.78 -2.55 -7.76
C ASP A 17 -11.18 -2.45 -8.38
N SER A 18 -11.83 -1.31 -8.20
CA SER A 18 -13.12 -1.02 -8.86
C SER A 18 -14.18 -2.11 -8.68
N GLY A 19 -14.18 -2.78 -7.51
CA GLY A 19 -15.09 -3.87 -7.15
C GLY A 19 -14.61 -5.28 -7.51
N VAL A 20 -13.43 -5.43 -8.09
CA VAL A 20 -12.77 -6.71 -8.38
C VAL A 20 -11.78 -7.02 -7.25
N ASP A 21 -11.85 -8.22 -6.68
CA ASP A 21 -10.89 -8.67 -5.67
C ASP A 21 -9.65 -9.27 -6.34
N GLU A 22 -8.53 -8.55 -6.24
CA GLU A 22 -7.23 -8.90 -6.80
C GLU A 22 -6.20 -9.21 -5.69
N THR A 23 -6.66 -9.37 -4.44
CA THR A 23 -5.81 -9.68 -3.28
C THR A 23 -4.88 -10.88 -3.53
N GLY A 24 -5.34 -11.83 -4.36
CA GLY A 24 -4.61 -13.05 -4.71
C GLY A 24 -3.23 -12.80 -5.34
N ASP A 25 -3.04 -11.70 -6.06
CA ASP A 25 -1.82 -11.40 -6.81
C ASP A 25 -0.64 -11.02 -5.91
N TYR A 26 -0.95 -10.64 -4.67
CA TYR A 26 0.00 -10.18 -3.66
C TYR A 26 0.35 -11.27 -2.64
N ASN A 27 -0.16 -12.49 -2.81
CA ASN A 27 0.11 -13.61 -1.93
C ASN A 27 1.62 -13.93 -1.82
N GLY A 28 2.08 -14.11 -0.58
CA GLY A 28 3.48 -14.42 -0.29
C GLY A 28 4.43 -13.22 -0.32
N TYR A 29 3.96 -12.03 -0.69
CA TYR A 29 4.77 -10.82 -0.58
C TYR A 29 4.84 -10.30 0.86
N THR A 30 6.02 -9.82 1.23
CA THR A 30 6.28 -9.02 2.41
C THR A 30 6.66 -7.61 1.98
N VAL A 31 6.04 -6.60 2.60
CA VAL A 31 6.25 -5.17 2.33
C VAL A 31 6.97 -4.53 3.52
N ASP A 32 8.05 -3.81 3.23
CA ASP A 32 8.93 -3.15 4.20
C ASP A 32 9.03 -1.65 3.88
N PHE A 33 8.40 -0.82 4.72
CA PHE A 33 8.47 0.64 4.63
C PHE A 33 9.68 1.14 5.45
N LYS A 34 10.64 1.78 4.77
CA LYS A 34 11.93 2.15 5.36
C LYS A 34 11.95 3.62 5.77
N VAL A 35 12.76 3.93 6.78
CA VAL A 35 12.90 5.28 7.35
C VAL A 35 13.33 6.35 6.33
N ASN A 36 14.03 5.95 5.26
CA ASN A 36 14.54 6.83 4.21
C ASN A 36 13.55 6.99 3.03
N ASP A 37 12.25 6.88 3.28
CA ASP A 37 11.19 7.03 2.26
C ASP A 37 11.26 6.00 1.12
N GLN A 38 11.92 4.87 1.35
CA GLN A 38 11.95 3.74 0.42
C GLN A 38 10.99 2.65 0.89
N VAL A 39 10.41 1.92 -0.05
CA VAL A 39 9.59 0.74 0.24
C VAL A 39 10.05 -0.43 -0.63
N THR A 40 10.09 -1.62 -0.05
CA THR A 40 10.42 -2.85 -0.77
C THR A 40 9.32 -3.89 -0.54
N ALA A 41 8.81 -4.48 -1.62
CA ALA A 41 7.90 -5.62 -1.57
C ALA A 41 8.55 -6.84 -2.22
N THR A 42 8.64 -7.97 -1.51
CA THR A 42 9.27 -9.18 -2.03
C THR A 42 8.55 -10.46 -1.61
N ASN A 43 8.48 -11.44 -2.51
CA ASN A 43 8.05 -12.80 -2.22
C ASN A 43 9.23 -13.81 -2.23
N GLY A 44 10.47 -13.31 -2.16
CA GLY A 44 11.70 -14.10 -2.23
C GLY A 44 12.19 -14.42 -3.64
N SER A 45 11.32 -14.41 -4.65
CA SER A 45 11.69 -14.60 -6.06
C SER A 45 11.66 -13.29 -6.85
N ASN A 46 10.64 -12.47 -6.62
CA ASN A 46 10.45 -11.15 -7.21
C ASN A 46 10.60 -10.08 -6.14
N THR A 47 11.16 -8.94 -6.51
CA THR A 47 11.30 -7.76 -5.64
C THR A 47 10.89 -6.51 -6.39
N ASN A 48 9.90 -5.80 -5.84
CA ASN A 48 9.44 -4.51 -6.32
C ASN A 48 9.93 -3.44 -5.33
N ASN A 49 10.59 -2.41 -5.85
CA ASN A 49 11.11 -1.31 -5.04
C ASN A 49 10.34 -0.03 -5.37
N GLY A 50 10.27 0.88 -4.42
CA GLY A 50 9.59 2.14 -4.61
C GLY A 50 9.92 3.16 -3.55
N SER A 51 9.17 4.26 -3.58
CA SER A 51 9.12 5.25 -2.53
C SER A 51 7.73 5.34 -1.90
N TRP A 52 7.68 5.87 -0.69
CA TRP A 52 6.43 6.18 0.00
C TRP A 52 6.53 7.54 0.69
N LEU A 53 5.41 8.25 0.80
CA LEU A 53 5.33 9.54 1.48
C LEU A 53 3.98 9.68 2.19
N VAL A 54 4.01 10.22 3.41
CA VAL A 54 2.79 10.60 4.12
C VAL A 54 2.56 12.09 3.91
N ASN A 55 1.44 12.46 3.29
CA ASN A 55 1.14 13.82 2.80
C ASN A 55 -0.04 14.43 3.57
N GLY A 56 -0.50 15.62 3.13
CA GLY A 56 -1.79 16.19 3.53
C GLY A 56 -2.00 16.50 5.02
N SER A 57 -0.93 16.62 5.81
CA SER A 57 -0.95 16.68 7.29
C SER A 57 -1.19 15.32 7.98
N GLY A 58 -0.97 14.20 7.27
CA GLY A 58 -1.03 12.85 7.82
C GLY A 58 -2.26 12.02 7.40
N ASN A 59 -3.02 12.48 6.42
CA ASN A 59 -4.26 11.86 5.93
C ASN A 59 -4.11 11.19 4.55
N GLU A 60 -2.97 11.33 3.88
CA GLU A 60 -2.69 10.73 2.57
C GLU A 60 -1.41 9.89 2.63
N LEU A 61 -1.36 8.81 1.85
CA LEU A 61 -0.17 7.97 1.65
C LEU A 61 0.10 7.84 0.15
N THR A 62 1.13 8.53 -0.35
CA THR A 62 1.59 8.33 -1.72
C THR A 62 2.48 7.09 -1.80
N LEU A 63 2.21 6.23 -2.76
CA LEU A 63 3.03 5.07 -3.10
C LEU A 63 3.54 5.22 -4.54
N ASN A 64 4.80 4.85 -4.76
CA ASN A 64 5.39 4.86 -6.10
C ASN A 64 6.39 3.72 -6.24
N PHE A 65 5.88 2.56 -6.62
CA PHE A 65 6.61 1.35 -6.93
C PHE A 65 7.05 1.28 -8.39
N THR A 66 8.12 0.52 -8.59
CA THR A 66 8.62 0.06 -9.87
C THR A 66 8.50 -1.46 -9.93
N GLY A 67 7.93 -1.96 -11.03
CA GLY A 67 7.72 -3.39 -11.27
C GLY A 67 6.35 -3.91 -10.86
N VAL A 68 5.98 -5.06 -11.43
CA VAL A 68 4.70 -5.74 -11.23
C VAL A 68 4.76 -6.75 -10.06
N PRO A 69 3.66 -6.94 -9.31
CA PRO A 69 2.35 -6.29 -9.47
C PRO A 69 2.23 -4.92 -8.76
N PHE A 70 3.21 -4.52 -7.94
CA PHE A 70 3.06 -3.39 -7.02
C PHE A 70 2.91 -2.00 -7.69
N ASN A 71 3.20 -1.86 -8.99
CA ASN A 71 2.94 -0.63 -9.73
C ASN A 71 1.44 -0.25 -9.80
N GLU A 72 0.52 -1.20 -9.54
CA GLU A 72 -0.91 -0.93 -9.42
C GLU A 72 -1.25 -0.10 -8.17
N PHE A 73 -0.39 -0.12 -7.14
CA PHE A 73 -0.59 0.70 -5.95
C PHE A 73 -0.10 2.14 -6.11
N ASN A 74 0.35 2.53 -7.30
CA ASN A 74 0.93 3.86 -7.54
C ASN A 74 -0.14 4.94 -7.56
N ASP A 75 -0.39 5.56 -6.41
CA ASP A 75 -1.36 6.65 -6.28
C ASP A 75 -1.12 7.51 -5.02
N ASP A 76 -1.91 8.56 -4.85
CA ASP A 76 -2.05 9.38 -3.63
C ASP A 76 -3.26 8.96 -2.77
N TRP A 77 -3.17 7.76 -2.20
CA TRP A 77 -4.24 7.15 -1.41
C TRP A 77 -4.73 7.98 -0.21
N ASP A 78 -6.05 8.12 -0.05
CA ASP A 78 -6.68 8.57 1.19
C ASP A 78 -6.46 7.54 2.30
N ILE A 79 -6.01 7.99 3.47
CA ILE A 79 -5.94 7.16 4.67
C ILE A 79 -7.33 7.12 5.33
N VAL A 80 -7.97 5.96 5.32
CA VAL A 80 -9.28 5.73 5.96
C VAL A 80 -9.11 5.42 7.45
N SER A 81 -8.17 4.55 7.79
CA SER A 81 -7.95 4.09 9.17
C SER A 81 -6.49 3.70 9.39
N VAL A 82 -6.00 4.00 10.59
CA VAL A 82 -4.65 3.63 11.05
C VAL A 82 -4.76 3.02 12.45
N LEU A 83 -4.44 1.73 12.52
CA LEU A 83 -4.29 0.98 13.75
C LEU A 83 -2.84 0.51 13.90
N PRO A 84 -2.40 0.12 15.11
CA PRO A 84 -1.02 -0.35 15.31
C PRO A 84 -0.61 -1.51 14.39
N THR A 85 -1.56 -2.32 13.92
CA THR A 85 -1.33 -3.53 13.11
C THR A 85 -2.05 -3.53 11.76
N ARG A 86 -2.76 -2.46 11.40
CA ARG A 86 -3.59 -2.41 10.19
C ARG A 86 -3.73 -0.99 9.65
N ILE A 87 -3.61 -0.82 8.35
CA ILE A 87 -3.83 0.45 7.66
C ILE A 87 -4.79 0.20 6.52
N GLU A 88 -5.81 1.04 6.42
CA GLU A 88 -6.83 1.00 5.36
C GLU A 88 -6.73 2.28 4.54
N LEU A 89 -6.65 2.08 3.23
CA LEU A 89 -6.45 3.12 2.23
C LEU A 89 -7.59 3.05 1.20
N ARG A 90 -7.92 4.19 0.61
CA ARG A 90 -8.92 4.29 -0.45
C ARG A 90 -8.46 5.28 -1.52
N ASP A 91 -8.71 4.96 -2.78
CA ASP A 91 -8.72 5.96 -3.85
C ASP A 91 -10.13 6.07 -4.46
N VAL A 92 -10.55 7.29 -4.78
CA VAL A 92 -11.82 7.56 -5.46
C VAL A 92 -11.54 8.37 -6.71
N SER A 93 -11.39 7.67 -7.82
CA SER A 93 -11.11 8.30 -9.10
C SER A 93 -12.25 9.23 -9.54
N GLY A 94 -11.88 10.46 -9.91
CA GLY A 94 -12.81 11.46 -10.41
C GLY A 94 -13.46 11.03 -11.73
N GLY A 95 -14.75 11.33 -11.92
CA GLY A 95 -15.43 11.10 -13.20
C GLY A 95 -16.12 9.73 -13.36
N GLY A 96 -16.27 8.96 -12.28
CA GLY A 96 -17.02 7.69 -12.27
C GLY A 96 -16.16 6.44 -12.45
N GLY A 97 -14.86 6.55 -12.21
CA GLY A 97 -13.86 5.51 -12.48
C GLY A 97 -13.73 4.41 -11.42
N GLY A 98 -14.65 4.29 -10.46
CA GLY A 98 -14.59 3.27 -9.42
C GLY A 98 -14.04 3.78 -8.09
N THR A 99 -13.80 2.85 -7.16
CA THR A 99 -13.22 3.12 -5.85
C THR A 99 -12.36 1.94 -5.50
N ASP A 100 -11.11 2.23 -5.18
CA ASP A 100 -10.13 1.21 -4.89
C ASP A 100 -9.89 1.16 -3.38
N ILE A 101 -9.66 -0.04 -2.87
CA ILE A 101 -9.43 -0.28 -1.45
C ILE A 101 -8.17 -1.10 -1.29
N LEU A 102 -7.19 -0.55 -0.58
CA LEU A 102 -5.93 -1.21 -0.27
C LEU A 102 -5.76 -1.31 1.24
N ILE A 103 -5.48 -2.51 1.73
CA ILE A 103 -5.35 -2.78 3.15
C ILE A 103 -4.04 -3.52 3.43
N PHE A 104 -3.24 -2.97 4.33
CA PHE A 104 -2.05 -3.62 4.86
C PHE A 104 -2.29 -4.11 6.29
N GLU A 105 -1.78 -5.29 6.61
CA GLU A 105 -1.70 -5.81 7.97
C GLU A 105 -0.26 -6.19 8.32
N LYS A 106 0.12 -5.99 9.58
CA LYS A 106 1.44 -6.44 10.05
C LYS A 106 1.54 -7.96 10.06
N ILE A 107 2.74 -8.45 9.81
CA ILE A 107 3.12 -9.87 9.98
C ILE A 107 3.53 -10.13 11.42
#